data_AF-A0A2V3VC52-F1
#
_entry.id   AF-A0A2V3VC52-F1
#
_cell.length_a   1.000
_cell.length_b   1.000
_cell.length_c   1.000
_cell.angle_alpha   90.00
_cell.angle_beta   90.00
_cell.angle_gamma   90.00
#
_symmetry.space_group_name_H-M   'P 1'
#
loop_
_entity.id
_entity.type
_entity.pdbx_description
1 polymer ?
#
loop_
_entity_poly.entity_id
_entity_poly.type
_entity_poly.pdbx_seq_one_letter_code
_entity_poly.pdbx_strand_id
1 'polypeptide(L)'
;MPQLKNSHQLERRARTIVERLNGTWRQGKGMCCCPAHDDRTPSLSVTLGRKAILFHCFAGCSNEDVIAALDRQGVRSRELFDGSGAFTADRHNHGDFSPNARRLWQSASAISDSPVERYLSQRGLQRASDQFRYLERTPLGPRGAVQFIPAMLAAVTTDMGIIAVHRTFLDVARGKLAGFERPKRALGTLGCGAVRLAPAVQGRLGLAEGIESALSAMQLFGIPCWATLGNERFGLVSIPESVRELYLFIDNDAGGALAEERALKAYAAPNRVSPAERATGIFAAVGAIHRDTNRPDPPNCVAHYWEGYDHELAHIEGRPATLIGYLRRGVRDAAGTGDVRPITEKAADAVLRLATMLNPSVRHPKLANRFRQLGRLLEHDAATLRRFHLLCLKVAAGELPTNARVWQSWKKPITDIATALLAGAAAGSADEFMAWDDELGAVGALATPGNIFSYPSVEPAVRIKVGSIHSVKGETHLATLVFDTHYKGSHLTRIKDWLTGARSGLTANKPELRKSLKQHYVAVTRPSHLVCLAMRSDAFTDAELVLLRARNWNIGDIANHQIVWRP
;
A
#
# COMPACT_ATOMS: atom_id res chain seq x y z
N MET A 1 -8.13 -53.97 -14.61
CA MET A 1 -7.81 -53.24 -15.86
C MET A 1 -8.97 -52.33 -16.36
N PRO A 2 -9.30 -51.20 -15.71
CA PRO A 2 -10.20 -50.18 -16.26
C PRO A 2 -9.50 -48.91 -16.82
N GLN A 3 -8.31 -48.57 -16.31
CA GLN A 3 -7.65 -47.27 -16.61
C GLN A 3 -7.21 -47.08 -18.08
N LEU A 4 -6.81 -48.16 -18.77
CA LEU A 4 -6.36 -48.09 -20.18
C LEU A 4 -7.50 -47.75 -21.15
N LYS A 5 -8.74 -48.20 -20.88
CA LYS A 5 -9.91 -47.89 -21.74
C LYS A 5 -10.32 -46.42 -21.64
N ASN A 6 -10.18 -45.81 -20.46
CA ASN A 6 -10.55 -44.42 -20.21
C ASN A 6 -9.54 -43.42 -20.83
N SER A 7 -8.24 -43.73 -20.78
CA SER A 7 -7.19 -42.88 -21.37
C SER A 7 -7.34 -42.73 -22.89
N HIS A 8 -7.65 -43.82 -23.60
CA HIS A 8 -7.90 -43.78 -25.05
C HIS A 8 -9.19 -43.02 -25.41
N GLN A 9 -10.17 -43.01 -24.52
CA GLN A 9 -11.43 -42.27 -24.72
C GLN A 9 -11.21 -40.76 -24.56
N LEU A 10 -10.45 -40.33 -23.55
CA LEU A 10 -10.07 -38.93 -23.36
C LEU A 10 -9.21 -38.40 -24.51
N GLU A 11 -8.24 -39.18 -24.99
CA GLU A 11 -7.44 -38.82 -26.16
C GLU A 11 -8.29 -38.59 -27.41
N ARG A 12 -9.23 -39.49 -27.69
CA ARG A 12 -10.13 -39.36 -28.83
C ARG A 12 -10.99 -38.10 -28.72
N ARG A 13 -11.53 -37.82 -27.53
CA ARG A 13 -12.34 -36.62 -27.26
C ARG A 13 -11.54 -35.33 -27.41
N ALA A 14 -10.34 -35.27 -26.82
CA ALA A 14 -9.47 -34.11 -26.91
C ALA A 14 -9.08 -33.81 -28.37
N ARG A 15 -8.78 -34.86 -29.14
CA ARG A 15 -8.52 -34.74 -30.57
C ARG A 15 -9.73 -34.20 -31.33
N THR A 16 -10.94 -34.71 -31.08
CA THR A 16 -12.17 -34.21 -31.70
C THR A 16 -12.44 -32.73 -31.38
N ILE A 17 -12.18 -32.29 -30.14
CA ILE A 17 -12.31 -30.87 -29.75
C ILE A 17 -11.35 -30.00 -30.57
N VAL A 18 -10.08 -30.40 -30.66
CA VAL A 18 -9.06 -29.66 -31.43
C VAL A 18 -9.39 -29.64 -32.92
N GLU A 19 -9.85 -30.75 -33.50
CA GLU A 19 -10.24 -30.82 -34.91
C GLU A 19 -11.48 -29.96 -35.22
N ARG A 20 -12.47 -29.90 -34.32
CA ARG A 20 -13.65 -29.02 -34.47
C ARG A 20 -13.32 -27.54 -34.41
N LEU A 21 -12.28 -27.18 -33.67
CA LEU A 21 -11.78 -25.80 -33.57
C LEU A 21 -10.68 -25.51 -34.61
N ASN A 22 -10.65 -26.26 -35.71
CA ASN A 22 -9.70 -26.14 -36.82
C ASN A 22 -8.22 -26.16 -36.38
N GLY A 23 -7.92 -26.88 -35.31
CA GLY A 23 -6.58 -27.00 -34.73
C GLY A 23 -5.77 -28.18 -35.24
N THR A 24 -4.56 -28.32 -34.70
CA THR A 24 -3.63 -29.42 -35.00
C THR A 24 -3.38 -30.28 -33.77
N TRP A 25 -3.46 -31.60 -33.92
CA TRP A 25 -3.20 -32.58 -32.85
C TRP A 25 -1.94 -33.39 -33.13
N ARG A 26 -1.01 -33.47 -32.16
CA ARG A 26 0.22 -34.29 -32.25
C ARG A 26 0.63 -34.81 -30.86
N GLN A 27 0.87 -36.13 -30.75
CA GLN A 27 1.47 -36.77 -29.57
C GLN A 27 0.78 -36.43 -28.23
N GLY A 28 -0.54 -36.57 -28.15
CA GLY A 28 -1.30 -36.36 -26.90
C GLY A 28 -1.56 -34.89 -26.52
N LYS A 29 -1.26 -33.94 -27.42
CA LYS A 29 -1.55 -32.51 -27.27
C LYS A 29 -2.03 -31.90 -28.58
N GLY A 30 -2.76 -30.79 -28.50
CA GLY A 30 -3.17 -30.03 -29.67
C GLY A 30 -3.22 -28.52 -29.42
N MET A 31 -3.25 -27.78 -30.52
CA MET A 31 -3.40 -26.32 -30.54
C MET A 31 -4.54 -25.94 -31.47
N CYS A 32 -5.48 -25.12 -31.01
CA CYS A 32 -6.60 -24.60 -31.78
C CYS A 32 -6.89 -23.12 -31.46
N CYS A 33 -7.76 -22.49 -32.24
CA CYS A 33 -8.33 -21.19 -31.91
C CYS A 33 -9.20 -21.31 -30.65
N CYS A 34 -9.16 -20.29 -29.80
CA CYS A 34 -9.90 -20.32 -28.54
C CYS A 34 -11.37 -19.98 -28.79
N PRO A 35 -12.35 -20.79 -28.33
CA PRO A 35 -13.75 -20.49 -28.56
C PRO A 35 -14.29 -19.35 -27.68
N ALA A 36 -13.51 -18.88 -26.69
CA ALA A 36 -13.91 -17.84 -25.75
C ALA A 36 -13.55 -16.42 -26.19
N HIS A 37 -12.81 -16.24 -27.28
CA HIS A 37 -12.54 -14.94 -27.90
C HIS A 37 -12.29 -15.10 -29.40
N ASP A 38 -12.24 -14.01 -30.16
CA ASP A 38 -11.92 -14.06 -31.59
C ASP A 38 -10.40 -14.03 -31.81
N ASP A 39 -9.82 -15.17 -32.20
CA ASP A 39 -8.44 -15.26 -32.67
C ASP A 39 -8.32 -15.86 -34.08
N ARG A 40 -7.38 -15.32 -34.87
CA ARG A 40 -7.05 -15.84 -36.22
C ARG A 40 -5.88 -16.82 -36.23
N THR A 41 -5.21 -16.99 -35.09
CA THR A 41 -4.07 -17.89 -34.91
C THR A 41 -4.27 -18.74 -33.65
N PRO A 42 -3.99 -20.05 -33.67
CA PRO A 42 -4.25 -20.93 -32.53
C PRO A 42 -3.64 -20.46 -31.20
N SER A 43 -4.48 -20.04 -30.25
CA SER A 43 -4.06 -19.59 -28.91
C SER A 43 -4.42 -20.55 -27.77
N LEU A 44 -5.22 -21.58 -28.03
CA LEU A 44 -5.67 -22.54 -27.04
C LEU A 44 -4.88 -23.85 -27.11
N SER A 45 -4.18 -24.19 -26.03
CA SER A 45 -3.56 -25.50 -25.83
C SER A 45 -4.55 -26.49 -25.23
N VAL A 46 -4.61 -27.68 -25.82
CA VAL A 46 -5.41 -28.81 -25.32
C VAL A 46 -4.48 -29.97 -25.03
N THR A 47 -4.48 -30.48 -23.80
CA THR A 47 -3.57 -31.57 -23.37
C THR A 47 -4.33 -32.62 -22.56
N LEU A 48 -3.77 -33.84 -22.51
CA LEU A 48 -4.31 -34.92 -21.70
C LEU A 48 -3.72 -34.91 -20.30
N GLY A 49 -4.58 -34.69 -19.30
CA GLY A 49 -4.28 -34.96 -17.89
C GLY A 49 -4.57 -36.41 -17.52
N ARG A 50 -4.26 -36.80 -16.27
CA ARG A 50 -4.45 -38.19 -15.79
C ARG A 50 -5.92 -38.63 -15.71
N LYS A 51 -6.84 -37.67 -15.50
CA LYS A 51 -8.30 -37.91 -15.34
C LYS A 51 -9.18 -36.99 -16.19
N ALA A 52 -8.58 -36.03 -16.90
CA ALA A 52 -9.30 -34.96 -17.57
C ALA A 52 -8.56 -34.40 -18.79
N ILE A 53 -9.27 -33.74 -19.68
CA ILE A 53 -8.72 -32.89 -20.73
C ILE A 53 -8.44 -31.50 -20.13
N LEU A 54 -7.23 -30.99 -20.34
CA LEU A 54 -6.77 -29.71 -19.79
C LEU A 54 -6.67 -28.67 -20.90
N PHE A 55 -7.09 -27.44 -20.57
CA PHE A 55 -7.08 -26.29 -21.47
C PHE A 55 -6.15 -25.21 -20.93
N HIS A 56 -5.49 -24.47 -21.83
CA HIS A 56 -4.78 -23.25 -21.50
C HIS A 56 -4.83 -22.29 -22.68
N CYS A 57 -5.50 -21.15 -22.50
CA CYS A 57 -5.53 -20.07 -23.47
C CYS A 57 -4.32 -19.15 -23.23
N PHE A 58 -3.46 -18.95 -24.24
CA PHE A 58 -2.31 -18.03 -24.16
C PHE A 58 -2.70 -16.57 -24.42
N ALA A 59 -3.95 -16.29 -24.80
CA ALA A 59 -4.49 -14.95 -24.98
C ALA A 59 -5.25 -14.43 -23.75
N GLY A 60 -5.29 -15.20 -22.65
CA GLY A 60 -5.76 -14.72 -21.34
C GLY A 60 -7.18 -15.11 -20.91
N CYS A 61 -7.90 -15.96 -21.66
CA CYS A 61 -9.20 -16.48 -21.20
C CYS A 61 -9.03 -17.39 -19.98
N SER A 62 -9.97 -17.30 -19.02
CA SER A 62 -10.00 -18.23 -17.90
C SER A 62 -10.41 -19.64 -18.35
N ASN A 63 -10.10 -20.66 -17.53
CA ASN A 63 -10.57 -22.02 -17.81
C ASN A 63 -12.09 -22.10 -17.77
N GLU A 64 -12.74 -21.34 -16.88
CA GLU A 64 -14.19 -21.23 -16.81
C GLU A 64 -14.78 -20.70 -18.13
N ASP A 65 -14.19 -19.64 -18.70
CA ASP A 65 -14.66 -19.04 -19.96
C ASP A 65 -14.53 -20.01 -21.14
N VAL A 66 -13.39 -20.71 -21.22
CA VAL A 66 -13.15 -21.71 -22.26
C VAL A 66 -14.13 -22.88 -22.14
N ILE A 67 -14.36 -23.38 -20.93
CA ILE A 67 -15.30 -24.48 -20.69
C ILE A 67 -16.74 -24.04 -21.00
N ALA A 68 -17.14 -22.83 -20.60
CA ALA A 68 -18.46 -22.28 -20.90
C ALA A 68 -18.68 -22.06 -22.41
N ALA A 69 -17.64 -21.64 -23.13
CA ALA A 69 -17.68 -21.51 -24.59
C ALA A 69 -17.79 -22.88 -25.29
N LEU A 70 -17.05 -23.88 -24.82
CA LEU A 70 -17.13 -25.26 -25.31
C LEU A 70 -18.51 -25.90 -25.05
N ASP A 71 -19.11 -25.63 -23.88
CA ASP A 71 -20.45 -26.13 -23.54
C ASP A 71 -21.52 -25.54 -24.47
N ARG A 72 -21.42 -24.23 -24.79
CA ARG A 72 -22.27 -23.58 -25.81
C ARG A 72 -22.14 -24.20 -27.21
N GLN A 73 -20.99 -24.82 -27.52
CA GLN A 73 -20.74 -25.54 -28.76
C GLN A 73 -21.03 -27.06 -28.66
N GLY A 74 -21.69 -27.48 -27.57
CA GLY A 74 -22.18 -28.86 -27.38
C GLY A 74 -21.18 -29.82 -26.74
N VAL A 75 -20.05 -29.34 -26.22
CA VAL A 75 -19.09 -30.16 -25.46
C VAL A 75 -19.36 -29.99 -23.97
N ARG A 76 -20.16 -30.89 -23.39
CA ARG A 76 -20.53 -30.79 -21.98
C ARG A 76 -19.35 -31.06 -21.05
N SER A 77 -19.26 -30.33 -19.94
CA SER A 77 -18.15 -30.44 -18.96
C SER A 77 -17.88 -31.88 -18.50
N ARG A 78 -18.93 -32.69 -18.30
CA ARG A 78 -18.82 -34.11 -17.92
C ARG A 78 -18.01 -34.97 -18.91
N GLU A 79 -17.94 -34.55 -20.17
CA GLU A 79 -17.27 -35.28 -21.26
C GLU A 79 -15.76 -35.03 -21.28
N LEU A 80 -15.33 -33.99 -20.55
CA LEU A 80 -13.92 -33.65 -20.35
C LEU A 80 -13.23 -34.55 -19.30
N PHE A 81 -13.98 -35.42 -18.63
CA PHE A 81 -13.52 -36.30 -17.54
C PHE A 81 -13.70 -37.78 -17.87
N ASP A 82 -12.92 -38.64 -17.20
CA ASP A 82 -12.97 -40.09 -17.35
C ASP A 82 -14.11 -40.79 -16.57
N GLY A 83 -14.96 -40.01 -15.87
CA GLY A 83 -16.12 -40.53 -15.13
C GLY A 83 -15.83 -41.08 -13.74
N SER A 84 -14.58 -41.03 -13.25
CA SER A 84 -14.27 -41.35 -11.84
C SER A 84 -14.46 -40.11 -10.96
N GLY A 85 -15.54 -40.08 -10.17
CA GLY A 85 -15.99 -38.91 -9.41
C GLY A 85 -15.03 -38.38 -8.32
N ALA A 86 -15.35 -37.15 -7.89
CA ALA A 86 -14.72 -36.24 -6.93
C ALA A 86 -13.38 -35.60 -7.35
N PHE A 87 -13.47 -34.33 -7.78
CA PHE A 87 -12.36 -33.38 -7.72
C PHE A 87 -11.93 -33.24 -6.26
N THR A 88 -10.85 -33.91 -5.90
CA THR A 88 -9.90 -33.28 -4.98
C THR A 88 -9.10 -32.34 -5.86
N ALA A 89 -9.14 -31.04 -5.57
CA ALA A 89 -8.17 -30.10 -6.09
C ALA A 89 -6.80 -30.70 -5.74
N ASP A 90 -6.14 -31.27 -6.74
CA ASP A 90 -4.84 -31.91 -6.56
C ASP A 90 -3.95 -30.81 -6.00
N ARG A 91 -3.56 -30.96 -4.73
CA ARG A 91 -2.60 -30.11 -4.06
C ARG A 91 -1.47 -29.91 -5.05
N HIS A 92 -1.19 -28.64 -5.41
CA HIS A 92 -0.09 -28.24 -6.28
C HIS A 92 1.11 -29.16 -6.05
N ASN A 93 1.25 -30.18 -6.90
CA ASN A 93 2.22 -31.22 -6.71
C ASN A 93 3.54 -30.53 -6.98
N HIS A 94 4.31 -30.22 -5.92
CA HIS A 94 5.62 -29.59 -6.01
C HIS A 94 6.44 -30.43 -6.99
N GLY A 95 6.53 -29.95 -8.23
CA GLY A 95 6.92 -30.77 -9.37
C GLY A 95 8.29 -31.38 -9.18
N ASP A 96 8.40 -32.66 -9.51
CA ASP A 96 9.67 -33.38 -9.64
C ASP A 96 10.73 -32.48 -10.30
N PHE A 97 11.82 -32.22 -9.57
CA PHE A 97 12.97 -31.49 -10.10
C PHE A 97 13.36 -32.07 -11.45
N SER A 98 13.43 -31.25 -12.51
CA SER A 98 13.81 -31.78 -13.83
C SER A 98 15.25 -32.29 -13.78
N PRO A 99 15.50 -33.62 -13.90
CA PRO A 99 16.87 -34.14 -13.83
C PRO A 99 17.73 -33.61 -14.99
N ASN A 100 17.08 -33.31 -16.11
CA ASN A 100 17.72 -32.71 -17.28
C ASN A 100 18.13 -31.25 -17.04
N ALA A 101 17.32 -30.46 -16.34
CA ALA A 101 17.68 -29.09 -16.00
C ALA A 101 18.89 -29.05 -15.05
N ARG A 102 18.90 -29.91 -14.02
CA ARG A 102 20.01 -30.02 -13.08
C ARG A 102 21.30 -30.50 -13.78
N ARG A 103 21.20 -31.51 -14.65
CA ARG A 103 22.34 -31.98 -15.46
C ARG A 103 22.90 -30.86 -16.33
N LEU A 104 22.03 -30.14 -17.02
CA LEU A 104 22.45 -29.04 -17.90
C LEU A 104 23.15 -27.92 -17.12
N TRP A 105 22.63 -27.58 -15.94
CA TRP A 105 23.23 -26.61 -15.04
C TRP A 105 24.63 -27.03 -14.57
N GLN A 106 24.80 -28.30 -14.18
CA GLN A 106 26.07 -28.85 -13.73
C GLN A 106 27.13 -28.92 -14.83
N SER A 107 26.72 -29.15 -16.08
CA SER A 107 27.62 -29.17 -17.23
C SER A 107 28.05 -27.79 -17.71
N ALA A 108 27.48 -26.71 -17.16
CA ALA A 108 27.76 -25.35 -17.57
C ALA A 108 28.85 -24.69 -16.72
N SER A 109 29.64 -23.83 -17.35
CA SER A 109 30.77 -23.13 -16.73
C SER A 109 30.35 -21.78 -16.13
N ALA A 110 31.22 -21.18 -15.32
CA ALA A 110 31.03 -19.80 -14.87
C ALA A 110 30.94 -18.85 -16.08
N ILE A 111 30.31 -17.69 -15.89
CA ILE A 111 30.17 -16.69 -16.96
C ILE A 111 31.42 -15.83 -17.16
N SER A 112 32.39 -15.87 -16.23
CA SER A 112 33.65 -15.14 -16.35
C SER A 112 34.38 -15.53 -17.64
N ASP A 113 34.86 -14.52 -18.38
CA ASP A 113 35.55 -14.69 -19.66
C ASP A 113 34.71 -15.39 -20.74
N SER A 114 33.37 -15.36 -20.60
CA SER A 114 32.44 -16.00 -21.54
C SER A 114 31.71 -14.97 -22.42
N PRO A 115 31.11 -15.40 -23.55
CA PRO A 115 30.27 -14.53 -24.38
C PRO A 115 29.09 -13.87 -23.64
N VAL A 116 28.71 -14.39 -22.47
CA VAL A 116 27.65 -13.85 -21.61
C VAL A 116 28.02 -12.47 -21.07
N GLU A 117 29.29 -12.22 -20.70
CA GLU A 117 29.72 -10.92 -20.20
C GLU A 117 29.62 -9.84 -21.27
N ARG A 118 29.96 -10.17 -22.51
CA ARG A 118 29.78 -9.29 -23.67
C ARG A 118 28.29 -8.97 -23.88
N TYR A 119 27.43 -9.98 -23.78
CA TYR A 119 25.99 -9.82 -23.92
C TYR A 119 25.37 -8.90 -22.86
N LEU A 120 25.77 -9.07 -21.59
CA LEU A 120 25.29 -8.24 -20.48
C LEU A 120 25.87 -6.81 -20.53
N SER A 121 27.17 -6.67 -20.82
CA SER A 121 27.84 -5.37 -20.88
C SER A 121 27.33 -4.50 -22.04
N GLN A 122 27.04 -5.07 -23.22
CA GLN A 122 26.37 -4.35 -24.32
C GLN A 122 24.98 -3.81 -23.94
N ARG A 123 24.35 -4.36 -22.91
CA ARG A 123 23.09 -3.88 -22.34
C ARG A 123 23.27 -2.95 -21.13
N GLY A 124 24.51 -2.60 -20.78
CA GLY A 124 24.81 -1.77 -19.62
C GLY A 124 24.60 -2.47 -18.28
N LEU A 125 24.54 -3.81 -18.25
CA LEU A 125 24.32 -4.60 -17.05
C LEU A 125 25.65 -5.06 -16.46
N GLN A 126 26.00 -4.52 -15.28
CA GLN A 126 27.30 -4.74 -14.65
C GLN A 126 27.19 -5.65 -13.41
N ARG A 127 26.75 -6.91 -13.56
CA ARG A 127 26.86 -7.90 -12.47
C ARG A 127 27.03 -9.33 -13.00
N ALA A 128 28.10 -9.99 -12.57
CA ALA A 128 28.17 -11.44 -12.56
C ALA A 128 27.41 -11.95 -11.33
N SER A 129 26.41 -12.80 -11.56
CA SER A 129 25.70 -13.53 -10.50
C SER A 129 26.08 -15.01 -10.62
N ASP A 130 26.25 -15.68 -9.49
CA ASP A 130 26.42 -17.14 -9.41
C ASP A 130 25.19 -17.90 -9.92
N GLN A 131 24.07 -17.19 -10.08
CA GLN A 131 22.84 -17.67 -10.70
C GLN A 131 22.91 -17.72 -12.22
N PHE A 132 24.01 -17.30 -12.84
CA PHE A 132 24.27 -17.45 -14.27
C PHE A 132 25.41 -18.41 -14.55
N ARG A 133 25.24 -19.20 -15.61
CA ARG A 133 26.28 -20.05 -16.19
C ARG A 133 26.29 -19.92 -17.70
N TYR A 134 27.40 -20.31 -18.32
CA TYR A 134 27.53 -20.38 -19.77
C TYR A 134 27.66 -21.83 -20.22
N LEU A 135 26.94 -22.18 -21.29
CA LEU A 135 27.09 -23.46 -21.95
C LEU A 135 27.10 -23.28 -23.47
N GLU A 136 28.25 -23.58 -24.07
CA GLU A 136 28.49 -23.45 -25.51
C GLU A 136 27.59 -24.37 -26.34
N ARG A 137 27.37 -25.60 -25.86
CA ARG A 137 26.52 -26.59 -26.54
C ARG A 137 25.20 -26.78 -25.81
N THR A 138 24.36 -25.75 -25.77
CA THR A 138 23.04 -25.84 -25.14
C THR A 138 22.02 -26.45 -26.10
N PRO A 139 21.31 -27.54 -25.71
CA PRO A 139 20.35 -28.21 -26.59
C PRO A 139 19.08 -27.38 -26.83
N LEU A 140 18.61 -27.37 -28.06
CA LEU A 140 17.37 -26.76 -28.54
C LEU A 140 16.62 -27.73 -29.46
N GLY A 141 15.33 -27.92 -29.25
CA GLY A 141 14.50 -28.80 -30.08
C GLY A 141 14.30 -30.22 -29.52
N PRO A 142 13.44 -31.03 -30.17
CA PRO A 142 13.08 -32.36 -29.71
C PRO A 142 14.18 -33.39 -29.96
N ARG A 143 14.07 -34.55 -29.29
CA ARG A 143 14.96 -35.70 -29.50
C ARG A 143 14.93 -36.12 -30.98
N GLY A 144 16.10 -36.28 -31.59
CA GLY A 144 16.26 -36.62 -33.01
C GLY A 144 16.40 -35.42 -33.96
N ALA A 145 16.12 -34.19 -33.50
CA ALA A 145 16.33 -32.96 -34.26
C ALA A 145 16.95 -31.85 -33.38
N VAL A 146 17.77 -32.25 -32.40
CA VAL A 146 18.36 -31.34 -31.43
C VAL A 146 19.47 -30.51 -32.09
N GLN A 147 19.36 -29.20 -31.96
CA GLN A 147 20.41 -28.25 -32.30
C GLN A 147 21.17 -27.85 -31.04
N PHE A 148 22.45 -27.53 -31.16
CA PHE A 148 23.26 -27.04 -30.06
C PHE A 148 23.67 -25.60 -30.35
N ILE A 149 23.24 -24.69 -29.49
CA ILE A 149 23.47 -23.25 -29.64
C ILE A 149 24.03 -22.72 -28.32
N PRO A 150 25.03 -21.83 -28.32
CA PRO A 150 25.54 -21.22 -27.10
C PRO A 150 24.44 -20.49 -26.32
N ALA A 151 24.41 -20.62 -25.00
CA ALA A 151 23.42 -19.94 -24.17
C ALA A 151 23.98 -19.52 -22.81
N MET A 152 23.44 -18.40 -22.31
CA MET A 152 23.44 -18.11 -20.88
C MET A 152 22.34 -18.95 -20.23
N LEU A 153 22.71 -19.70 -19.20
CA LEU A 153 21.80 -20.44 -18.33
C LEU A 153 21.54 -19.61 -17.08
N ALA A 154 20.29 -19.53 -16.65
CA ALA A 154 19.91 -19.00 -15.35
C ALA A 154 19.16 -20.05 -14.54
N ALA A 155 19.59 -20.26 -13.30
CA ALA A 155 18.95 -21.24 -12.42
C ALA A 155 17.59 -20.73 -11.96
N VAL A 156 16.56 -21.57 -12.08
CA VAL A 156 15.26 -21.32 -11.48
C VAL A 156 15.16 -22.15 -10.22
N THR A 157 15.07 -21.46 -9.08
CA THR A 157 15.26 -22.04 -7.76
C THR A 157 14.05 -21.84 -6.86
N THR A 158 13.84 -22.80 -5.96
CA THR A 158 13.04 -22.68 -4.74
C THR A 158 13.94 -22.91 -3.52
N ASP A 159 13.38 -22.96 -2.32
CA ASP A 159 14.13 -23.28 -1.11
C ASP A 159 14.68 -24.72 -1.11
N MET A 160 14.16 -25.58 -2.01
CA MET A 160 14.67 -26.94 -2.22
C MET A 160 15.79 -27.02 -3.28
N GLY A 161 16.17 -25.88 -3.88
CA GLY A 161 17.21 -25.78 -4.90
C GLY A 161 16.68 -25.64 -6.33
N ILE A 162 17.50 -26.04 -7.31
CA ILE A 162 17.24 -25.82 -8.74
C ILE A 162 16.15 -26.77 -9.24
N ILE A 163 15.03 -26.22 -9.71
CA ILE A 163 13.88 -26.96 -10.26
C ILE A 163 13.82 -26.92 -11.79
N ALA A 164 14.38 -25.87 -12.40
CA ALA A 164 14.41 -25.64 -13.84
C ALA A 164 15.59 -24.74 -14.22
N VAL A 165 15.85 -24.61 -15.53
CA VAL A 165 16.86 -23.68 -16.07
C VAL A 165 16.23 -22.85 -17.17
N HIS A 166 16.45 -21.53 -17.11
CA HIS A 166 16.14 -20.64 -18.21
C HIS A 166 17.36 -20.50 -19.14
N ARG A 167 17.15 -20.67 -20.44
CA ARG A 167 18.19 -20.59 -21.47
C ARG A 167 17.97 -19.32 -22.30
N THR A 168 18.95 -18.44 -22.30
CA THR A 168 19.02 -17.28 -23.19
C THR A 168 20.06 -17.59 -24.26
N PHE A 169 19.61 -17.98 -25.45
CA PHE A 169 20.48 -18.37 -26.55
C PHE A 169 21.14 -17.15 -27.18
N LEU A 170 22.43 -17.25 -27.47
CA LEU A 170 23.29 -16.13 -27.86
C LEU A 170 23.89 -16.33 -29.25
N ASP A 171 23.99 -15.23 -29.99
CA ASP A 171 24.90 -15.10 -31.13
C ASP A 171 26.24 -14.58 -30.58
N VAL A 172 27.21 -15.50 -30.46
CA VAL A 172 28.53 -15.22 -29.87
C VAL A 172 29.32 -14.18 -30.67
N ALA A 173 29.18 -14.20 -32.01
CA ALA A 173 29.89 -13.28 -32.89
C ALA A 173 29.40 -11.85 -32.69
N ARG A 174 28.07 -11.66 -32.58
CA ARG A 174 27.46 -10.33 -32.43
C ARG A 174 27.34 -9.86 -30.98
N GLY A 175 27.45 -10.76 -30.00
CA GLY A 175 27.20 -10.45 -28.59
C GLY A 175 25.73 -10.19 -28.26
N LYS A 176 24.80 -10.72 -29.07
CA LYS A 176 23.35 -10.47 -28.96
C LYS A 176 22.58 -11.77 -28.80
N LEU A 177 21.25 -11.66 -28.72
CA LEU A 177 20.37 -12.84 -28.77
C LEU A 177 20.55 -13.58 -30.10
N ALA A 178 20.42 -14.91 -30.07
CA ALA A 178 20.45 -15.75 -31.26
C ALA A 178 19.29 -15.40 -32.22
N GLY A 179 19.56 -15.46 -33.53
CA GLY A 179 18.65 -15.03 -34.60
C GLY A 179 17.52 -16.01 -34.92
N PHE A 180 16.70 -16.39 -33.95
CA PHE A 180 15.49 -17.21 -34.16
C PHE A 180 14.35 -16.78 -33.24
N GLU A 181 13.13 -17.23 -33.53
CA GLU A 181 11.94 -16.80 -32.80
C GLU A 181 11.96 -17.23 -31.32
N ARG A 182 11.78 -16.25 -30.43
CA ARG A 182 11.78 -16.40 -28.96
C ARG A 182 13.05 -17.16 -28.48
N PRO A 183 14.22 -16.51 -28.50
CA PRO A 183 15.51 -17.12 -28.13
C PRO A 183 15.71 -17.28 -26.62
N LYS A 184 14.68 -17.01 -25.81
CA LYS A 184 14.65 -17.20 -24.36
C LYS A 184 13.67 -18.36 -24.04
N ARG A 185 14.15 -19.45 -23.44
CA ARG A 185 13.38 -20.69 -23.25
C ARG A 185 13.69 -21.36 -21.92
N ALA A 186 12.66 -21.69 -21.16
CA ALA A 186 12.78 -22.57 -20.00
C ALA A 186 13.02 -24.04 -20.39
N LEU A 187 13.70 -24.80 -19.53
CA LEU A 187 13.77 -26.25 -19.53
C LEU A 187 13.35 -26.75 -18.15
N GLY A 188 12.26 -27.51 -18.11
CA GLY A 188 11.59 -27.91 -16.86
C GLY A 188 10.41 -27.00 -16.52
N THR A 189 9.62 -27.43 -15.53
CA THR A 189 8.45 -26.68 -15.05
C THR A 189 8.92 -25.63 -14.05
N LEU A 190 8.64 -24.36 -14.33
CA LEU A 190 9.09 -23.27 -13.48
C LEU A 190 8.31 -23.17 -12.15
N GLY A 191 7.06 -23.65 -12.11
CA GLY A 191 6.26 -23.74 -10.87
C GLY A 191 6.25 -22.42 -10.08
N CYS A 192 6.52 -22.51 -8.78
CA CYS A 192 6.70 -21.36 -7.89
C CYS A 192 8.14 -20.82 -7.81
N GLY A 193 9.06 -21.34 -8.62
CA GLY A 193 10.45 -20.89 -8.63
C GLY A 193 10.66 -19.61 -9.45
N ALA A 194 11.77 -18.94 -9.16
CA ALA A 194 12.24 -17.75 -9.84
C ALA A 194 13.77 -17.81 -10.02
N VAL A 195 14.32 -16.96 -10.88
CA VAL A 195 15.76 -16.71 -10.90
C VAL A 195 16.09 -15.75 -9.76
N ARG A 196 16.70 -16.26 -8.68
CA ARG A 196 16.92 -15.52 -7.44
C ARG A 196 18.27 -14.79 -7.44
N LEU A 197 18.40 -13.70 -8.20
CA LEU A 197 19.70 -13.01 -8.45
C LEU A 197 20.40 -12.49 -7.19
N ALA A 198 19.64 -12.17 -6.15
CA ALA A 198 20.16 -11.78 -4.84
C ALA A 198 19.17 -12.19 -3.73
N PRO A 199 19.64 -12.50 -2.52
CA PRO A 199 18.75 -12.74 -1.39
C PRO A 199 17.99 -11.47 -0.99
N ALA A 200 16.83 -11.62 -0.34
CA ALA A 200 16.13 -10.49 0.26
C ALA A 200 17.00 -9.86 1.36
N VAL A 201 17.05 -8.52 1.40
CA VAL A 201 17.87 -7.76 2.37
C VAL A 201 16.95 -6.84 3.16
N GLN A 202 17.05 -6.87 4.50
CA GLN A 202 16.22 -6.06 5.40
C GLN A 202 14.70 -6.21 5.14
N GLY A 203 14.26 -7.40 4.71
CA GLY A 203 12.87 -7.67 4.36
C GLY A 203 12.38 -7.04 3.06
N ARG A 204 13.27 -6.51 2.22
CA ARG A 204 12.96 -5.97 0.90
C ARG A 204 13.35 -6.95 -0.20
N LEU A 205 12.46 -7.12 -1.18
CA LEU A 205 12.71 -7.92 -2.37
C LEU A 205 11.96 -7.32 -3.58
N GLY A 206 12.57 -7.35 -4.75
CA GLY A 206 11.97 -7.00 -6.03
C GLY A 206 11.60 -8.23 -6.87
N LEU A 207 10.55 -8.11 -7.67
CA LEU A 207 10.24 -9.03 -8.76
C LEU A 207 10.25 -8.27 -10.07
N ALA A 208 10.89 -8.82 -11.10
CA ALA A 208 10.80 -8.33 -12.47
C ALA A 208 10.41 -9.46 -13.43
N GLU A 209 9.86 -9.12 -14.59
CA GLU A 209 9.47 -10.12 -15.59
C GLU A 209 10.68 -10.92 -16.08
N GLY A 210 11.72 -10.21 -16.53
CA GLY A 210 12.91 -10.78 -17.15
C GLY A 210 14.16 -10.70 -16.28
N ILE A 211 15.17 -11.50 -16.66
CA ILE A 211 16.50 -11.49 -16.03
C ILE A 211 17.16 -10.12 -16.19
N GLU A 212 17.10 -9.56 -17.39
CA GLU A 212 17.69 -8.26 -17.69
C GLU A 212 16.99 -7.14 -16.92
N SER A 213 15.65 -7.14 -16.85
CA SER A 213 14.88 -6.16 -16.07
C SER A 213 15.19 -6.25 -14.57
N ALA A 214 15.35 -7.47 -14.03
CA ALA A 214 15.73 -7.66 -12.63
C ALA A 214 17.14 -7.12 -12.33
N LEU A 215 18.11 -7.34 -13.23
CA LEU A 215 19.46 -6.77 -13.12
C LEU A 215 19.45 -5.25 -13.20
N SER A 216 18.69 -4.67 -14.14
CA SER A 216 18.52 -3.21 -14.25
C SER A 216 17.92 -2.62 -12.98
N ALA A 217 16.89 -3.25 -12.42
CA ALA A 217 16.25 -2.78 -11.20
C ALA A 217 17.22 -2.79 -10.00
N MET A 218 18.05 -3.83 -9.87
CA MET A 218 19.10 -3.89 -8.85
C MET A 218 20.13 -2.77 -9.02
N GLN A 219 20.53 -2.48 -10.26
CA GLN A 219 21.55 -1.45 -10.56
C GLN A 219 21.01 -0.03 -10.34
N LEU A 220 19.75 0.24 -10.71
CA LEU A 220 19.15 1.57 -10.62
C LEU A 220 18.61 1.89 -9.22
N PHE A 221 17.96 0.93 -8.57
CA PHE A 221 17.22 1.17 -7.33
C PHE A 221 17.88 0.56 -6.08
N GLY A 222 18.94 -0.23 -6.25
CA GLY A 222 19.61 -0.89 -5.12
C GLY A 222 18.76 -1.95 -4.40
N ILE A 223 17.62 -2.36 -4.98
CA ILE A 223 16.72 -3.37 -4.40
C ILE A 223 17.12 -4.77 -4.90
N PRO A 224 17.38 -5.76 -4.01
CA PRO A 224 17.60 -7.14 -4.43
C PRO A 224 16.41 -7.66 -5.23
N CYS A 225 16.63 -8.25 -6.42
CA CYS A 225 15.52 -8.54 -7.34
C CYS A 225 15.59 -9.96 -7.90
N TRP A 226 14.43 -10.59 -8.10
CA TRP A 226 14.27 -11.89 -8.74
C TRP A 226 13.56 -11.76 -10.08
N ALA A 227 13.89 -12.64 -11.03
CA ALA A 227 13.17 -12.70 -12.31
C ALA A 227 12.10 -13.81 -12.29
N THR A 228 10.86 -13.44 -12.57
CA THR A 228 9.70 -14.34 -12.60
C THR A 228 9.66 -15.20 -13.86
N LEU A 229 10.31 -14.74 -14.94
CA LEU A 229 10.37 -15.35 -16.28
C LEU A 229 9.01 -15.36 -16.99
N GLY A 230 8.25 -14.29 -16.85
CA GLY A 230 7.02 -14.01 -17.59
C GLY A 230 5.94 -13.36 -16.76
N ASN A 231 5.15 -12.48 -17.39
CA ASN A 231 4.10 -11.69 -16.73
C ASN A 231 3.05 -12.51 -15.99
N GLU A 232 2.68 -13.68 -16.51
CA GLU A 232 1.69 -14.55 -15.87
C GLU A 232 2.17 -15.19 -14.57
N ARG A 233 3.48 -15.19 -14.33
CA ARG A 233 4.11 -15.86 -13.19
C ARG A 233 4.25 -14.96 -11.98
N PHE A 234 3.92 -13.67 -12.10
CA PHE A 234 4.03 -12.72 -11.01
C PHE A 234 3.25 -13.16 -9.77
N GLY A 235 2.10 -13.83 -9.89
CA GLY A 235 1.35 -14.35 -8.74
C GLY A 235 1.70 -15.79 -8.30
N LEU A 236 2.73 -16.41 -8.87
CA LEU A 236 3.06 -17.83 -8.62
C LEU A 236 4.37 -18.03 -7.84
N VAL A 237 5.27 -17.04 -7.87
CA VAL A 237 6.59 -17.13 -7.24
C VAL A 237 6.45 -17.21 -5.72
N SER A 238 7.10 -18.21 -5.11
CA SER A 238 7.11 -18.34 -3.65
C SER A 238 8.02 -17.27 -3.04
N ILE A 239 7.43 -16.35 -2.30
CA ILE A 239 8.11 -15.25 -1.63
C ILE A 239 8.43 -15.65 -0.18
N PRO A 240 9.68 -15.51 0.29
CA PRO A 240 10.03 -15.81 1.67
C PRO A 240 9.22 -14.99 2.66
N GLU A 241 8.88 -15.58 3.80
CA GLU A 241 8.16 -14.89 4.89
C GLU A 241 8.93 -13.69 5.46
N SER A 242 10.26 -13.69 5.34
CA SER A 242 11.10 -12.56 5.75
C SER A 242 10.84 -11.28 4.95
N VAL A 243 10.20 -11.38 3.77
CA VAL A 243 9.91 -10.24 2.89
C VAL A 243 8.67 -9.51 3.40
N ARG A 244 8.89 -8.28 3.87
CA ARG A 244 7.88 -7.33 4.34
C ARG A 244 7.52 -6.31 3.28
N GLU A 245 8.43 -6.04 2.35
CA GLU A 245 8.26 -5.07 1.26
C GLU A 245 8.60 -5.73 -0.07
N LEU A 246 7.59 -5.89 -0.93
CA LEU A 246 7.75 -6.47 -2.26
C LEU A 246 7.62 -5.36 -3.31
N TYR A 247 8.67 -5.16 -4.10
CA TYR A 247 8.74 -4.19 -5.19
C TYR A 247 8.43 -4.90 -6.51
N LEU A 248 7.51 -4.34 -7.30
CA LEU A 248 7.14 -4.91 -8.59
C LEU A 248 7.72 -4.04 -9.71
N PHE A 249 8.71 -4.59 -10.43
CA PHE A 249 9.33 -3.97 -11.59
C PHE A 249 8.69 -4.57 -12.84
N ILE A 250 7.54 -4.01 -13.19
CA ILE A 250 6.65 -4.51 -14.23
C ILE A 250 6.84 -3.69 -15.50
N ASP A 251 6.77 -4.36 -16.66
CA ASP A 251 6.82 -3.70 -17.97
C ASP A 251 5.56 -2.83 -18.18
N ASN A 252 5.72 -1.64 -18.77
CA ASN A 252 4.62 -0.68 -18.94
C ASN A 252 3.74 -1.02 -20.15
N ASP A 253 3.09 -2.18 -20.11
CA ASP A 253 2.17 -2.66 -21.15
C ASP A 253 0.96 -3.41 -20.56
N ALA A 254 0.09 -3.93 -21.43
CA ALA A 254 -1.11 -4.67 -21.01
C ALA A 254 -0.78 -5.97 -20.26
N GLY A 255 0.34 -6.62 -20.59
CA GLY A 255 0.83 -7.78 -19.86
C GLY A 255 1.31 -7.41 -18.45
N GLY A 256 1.89 -6.22 -18.32
CA GLY A 256 2.30 -5.65 -17.05
C GLY A 256 1.14 -5.34 -16.11
N ALA A 257 0.09 -4.69 -16.59
CA ALA A 257 -1.11 -4.44 -15.76
C ALA A 257 -1.69 -5.73 -15.16
N LEU A 258 -1.70 -6.80 -15.96
CA LEU A 258 -2.15 -8.12 -15.52
C LEU A 258 -1.17 -8.79 -14.55
N ALA A 259 0.13 -8.56 -14.72
CA ALA A 259 1.16 -9.01 -13.78
C ALA A 259 1.00 -8.35 -12.40
N GLU A 260 0.68 -7.05 -12.38
CA GLU A 260 0.41 -6.28 -11.16
C GLU A 260 -0.79 -6.85 -10.42
N GLU A 261 -1.93 -7.00 -11.11
CA GLU A 261 -3.16 -7.56 -10.53
C GLU A 261 -2.91 -8.94 -9.89
N ARG A 262 -2.19 -9.81 -10.61
CA ARG A 262 -1.85 -11.17 -10.12
C ARG A 262 -0.92 -11.14 -8.92
N ALA A 263 0.10 -10.28 -8.93
CA ALA A 263 1.01 -10.13 -7.80
C ALA A 263 0.27 -9.62 -6.56
N LEU A 264 -0.57 -8.61 -6.71
CA LEU A 264 -1.39 -8.06 -5.64
C LEU A 264 -2.34 -9.14 -5.09
N LYS A 265 -3.05 -9.87 -5.94
CA LYS A 265 -3.95 -10.95 -5.51
C LYS A 265 -3.23 -12.08 -4.76
N ALA A 266 -2.04 -12.46 -5.21
CA ALA A 266 -1.29 -13.58 -4.63
C ALA A 266 -0.52 -13.21 -3.36
N TYR A 267 -0.02 -11.98 -3.28
CA TYR A 267 0.89 -11.55 -2.21
C TYR A 267 0.31 -10.48 -1.29
N ALA A 268 -0.94 -10.05 -1.50
CA ALA A 268 -1.68 -9.33 -0.50
C ALA A 268 -1.73 -10.19 0.76
N ALA A 269 -0.96 -9.76 1.76
CA ALA A 269 -0.96 -10.36 3.08
C ALA A 269 -1.33 -9.25 4.07
N PRO A 270 -2.08 -9.54 5.14
CA PRO A 270 -2.42 -8.56 6.18
C PRO A 270 -1.18 -7.84 6.76
N ASN A 271 -0.01 -8.48 6.67
CA ASN A 271 1.27 -7.98 7.18
C ASN A 271 2.21 -7.41 6.10
N ARG A 272 1.75 -7.24 4.85
CA ARG A 272 2.57 -6.75 3.73
C ARG A 272 1.95 -5.50 3.13
N VAL A 273 2.56 -4.35 3.39
CA VAL A 273 2.14 -3.04 2.89
C VAL A 273 3.12 -2.62 1.79
N SER A 274 2.63 -2.38 0.58
CA SER A 274 3.49 -1.87 -0.48
C SER A 274 4.01 -0.47 -0.14
N PRO A 275 5.17 -0.03 -0.68
CA PRO A 275 5.63 1.34 -0.52
C PRO A 275 4.61 2.40 -0.98
N ALA A 276 3.85 2.11 -2.04
CA ALA A 276 2.79 2.98 -2.53
C ALA A 276 1.62 3.10 -1.53
N GLU A 277 1.16 1.97 -0.98
CA GLU A 277 0.13 1.96 0.07
C GLU A 277 0.62 2.62 1.36
N ARG A 278 1.90 2.52 1.70
CA ARG A 278 2.48 3.20 2.87
C ARG A 278 2.57 4.71 2.68
N ALA A 279 2.93 5.14 1.46
CA ALA A 279 3.04 6.56 1.13
C ALA A 279 1.68 7.27 1.03
N THR A 280 0.63 6.55 0.62
CA THR A 280 -0.72 7.10 0.35
C THR A 280 -1.77 6.69 1.37
N GLY A 281 -1.49 5.69 2.20
CA GLY A 281 -2.42 5.13 3.17
C GLY A 281 -2.77 6.08 4.30
N ILE A 282 -3.96 5.90 4.85
CA ILE A 282 -4.42 6.66 6.02
C ILE A 282 -3.98 5.94 7.29
N PHE A 283 -3.16 6.59 8.09
CA PHE A 283 -2.73 6.11 9.41
C PHE A 283 -3.34 6.99 10.48
N ALA A 284 -3.92 6.38 11.51
CA ALA A 284 -4.55 7.12 12.59
C ALA A 284 -4.03 6.68 13.96
N ALA A 285 -3.85 7.65 14.87
CA ALA A 285 -3.63 7.40 16.29
C ALA A 285 -4.69 8.14 17.09
N VAL A 286 -5.58 7.40 17.76
CA VAL A 286 -6.81 7.96 18.33
C VAL A 286 -7.05 7.57 19.78
N GLY A 287 -7.60 8.50 20.56
CA GLY A 287 -8.06 8.24 21.92
C GLY A 287 -9.52 8.64 22.11
N ALA A 288 -10.18 8.10 23.13
CA ALA A 288 -11.54 8.52 23.47
C ALA A 288 -11.58 9.93 24.05
N ILE A 289 -10.53 10.31 24.80
CA ILE A 289 -10.32 11.64 25.37
C ILE A 289 -9.05 12.22 24.77
N HIS A 290 -9.17 13.37 24.15
CA HIS A 290 -8.05 14.00 23.45
C HIS A 290 -7.58 15.33 24.05
N ARG A 291 -8.32 15.88 25.01
CA ARG A 291 -7.97 17.12 25.71
C ARG A 291 -7.44 16.80 27.10
N ASP A 292 -6.40 17.50 27.53
CA ASP A 292 -5.96 17.44 28.92
C ASP A 292 -6.95 18.20 29.82
N THR A 293 -7.30 17.58 30.93
CA THR A 293 -8.22 18.14 31.92
C THR A 293 -7.52 18.37 33.27
N ASN A 294 -6.19 18.49 33.27
CA ASN A 294 -5.33 18.71 34.44
C ASN A 294 -5.56 17.66 35.55
N ARG A 295 -5.63 16.39 35.15
CA ARG A 295 -5.93 15.29 36.07
C ARG A 295 -4.64 14.60 36.53
N PRO A 296 -4.63 14.09 37.79
CA PRO A 296 -3.53 13.25 38.26
C PRO A 296 -3.41 11.97 37.40
N ASP A 297 -2.20 11.41 37.37
CA ASP A 297 -1.84 10.12 36.74
C ASP A 297 -1.94 10.05 35.19
N PRO A 298 -1.07 10.76 34.45
CA PRO A 298 -0.92 10.56 33.01
C PRO A 298 -0.38 9.14 32.67
N PRO A 299 -0.62 8.62 31.44
CA PRO A 299 -1.37 9.25 30.37
C PRO A 299 -2.88 9.06 30.49
N ASN A 300 -3.64 10.16 30.42
CA ASN A 300 -5.10 10.15 30.52
C ASN A 300 -5.83 10.69 29.28
N CYS A 301 -5.11 11.28 28.31
CA CYS A 301 -5.66 11.85 27.09
C CYS A 301 -4.63 11.77 25.95
N VAL A 302 -5.06 11.99 24.70
CA VAL A 302 -4.18 11.93 23.50
C VAL A 302 -2.98 12.88 23.60
N ALA A 303 -3.15 14.08 24.16
CA ALA A 303 -2.06 15.04 24.32
C ALA A 303 -0.87 14.49 25.15
N HIS A 304 -1.13 13.56 26.08
CA HIS A 304 -0.07 12.91 26.86
C HIS A 304 0.76 11.89 26.07
N TYR A 305 0.29 11.45 24.91
CA TYR A 305 1.02 10.51 24.05
C TYR A 305 1.90 11.21 23.01
N TRP A 306 1.67 12.50 22.74
CA TRP A 306 2.47 13.27 21.79
C TRP A 306 2.41 14.76 22.13
N GLU A 307 3.55 15.33 22.54
CA GLU A 307 3.67 16.76 22.89
C GLU A 307 3.30 17.71 21.74
N GLY A 308 3.47 17.29 20.48
CA GLY A 308 3.11 18.09 19.31
C GLY A 308 1.60 18.07 18.97
N TYR A 309 0.78 17.38 19.76
CA TYR A 309 -0.66 17.31 19.54
C TYR A 309 -1.38 18.56 20.06
N ASP A 310 -2.08 19.24 19.15
CA ASP A 310 -2.91 20.40 19.46
C ASP A 310 -4.41 20.03 19.38
N HIS A 311 -5.03 19.87 20.53
CA HIS A 311 -6.45 19.52 20.62
C HIS A 311 -7.39 20.55 19.96
N GLU A 312 -6.98 21.81 19.81
CA GLU A 312 -7.76 22.84 19.14
C GLU A 312 -7.85 22.59 17.62
N LEU A 313 -6.82 21.95 17.03
CA LEU A 313 -6.79 21.56 15.62
C LEU A 313 -7.59 20.30 15.31
N ALA A 314 -7.89 19.46 16.31
CA ALA A 314 -8.64 18.20 16.14
C ALA A 314 -10.15 18.40 15.98
N HIS A 315 -10.66 19.59 16.29
CA HIS A 315 -12.02 19.93 15.97
C HIS A 315 -12.10 20.31 14.48
N ILE A 316 -12.86 19.51 13.72
CA ILE A 316 -13.39 19.88 12.40
C ILE A 316 -14.09 21.27 12.45
N GLU A 317 -14.44 21.76 13.65
CA GLU A 317 -15.07 23.07 13.92
C GLU A 317 -14.34 23.98 14.95
N GLY A 318 -13.10 23.69 15.35
CA GLY A 318 -12.42 24.40 16.44
C GLY A 318 -11.96 25.78 16.01
N ARG A 319 -12.66 26.82 16.41
CA ARG A 319 -12.29 28.21 16.14
C ARG A 319 -11.25 28.67 17.17
N PRO A 320 -10.03 29.10 16.78
CA PRO A 320 -9.01 29.55 17.72
C PRO A 320 -9.54 30.56 18.75
N ALA A 321 -9.02 30.52 19.98
CA ALA A 321 -9.45 31.41 21.05
C ALA A 321 -8.98 32.86 20.88
N THR A 322 -7.88 33.08 20.15
CA THR A 322 -7.27 34.40 19.90
C THR A 322 -7.15 34.71 18.40
N LEU A 323 -7.06 36.01 18.06
CA LEU A 323 -6.88 36.45 16.67
C LEU A 323 -5.54 35.98 16.10
N ILE A 324 -4.46 36.05 16.89
CA ILE A 324 -3.14 35.56 16.45
C ILE A 324 -3.18 34.04 16.16
N GLY A 325 -3.98 33.27 16.91
CA GLY A 325 -4.21 31.84 16.66
C GLY A 325 -4.84 31.58 15.29
N TYR A 326 -5.76 32.44 14.82
CA TYR A 326 -6.30 32.35 13.47
C TYR A 326 -5.23 32.58 12.39
N LEU A 327 -4.40 33.63 12.55
CA LEU A 327 -3.38 33.95 11.57
C LEU A 327 -2.31 32.85 11.49
N ARG A 328 -1.86 32.34 12.66
CA ARG A 328 -0.95 31.18 12.75
C ARG A 328 -1.54 29.96 12.07
N ARG A 329 -2.83 29.66 12.30
CA ARG A 329 -3.51 28.55 11.62
C ARG A 329 -3.56 28.75 10.10
N GLY A 330 -3.84 29.96 9.62
CA GLY A 330 -3.81 30.26 8.19
C GLY A 330 -2.46 29.97 7.54
N VAL A 331 -1.36 30.35 8.19
CA VAL A 331 0.01 30.05 7.71
C VAL A 331 0.30 28.56 7.75
N ARG A 332 -0.09 27.85 8.81
CA ARG A 332 0.07 26.39 8.90
C ARG A 332 -0.72 25.65 7.83
N ASP A 333 -1.98 26.03 7.61
CA ASP A 333 -2.85 25.42 6.61
C ASP A 333 -2.35 25.71 5.16
N ALA A 334 -1.59 26.78 4.96
CA ALA A 334 -0.94 27.11 3.68
C ALA A 334 0.46 26.47 3.50
N ALA A 335 1.07 25.93 4.56
CA ALA A 335 2.41 25.37 4.50
C ALA A 335 2.46 24.15 3.56
N GLY A 336 3.36 24.20 2.57
CA GLY A 336 3.57 23.10 1.62
C GLY A 336 2.50 22.96 0.52
N THR A 337 1.48 23.82 0.49
CA THR A 337 0.42 23.76 -0.55
C THR A 337 0.68 24.69 -1.74
N GLY A 338 1.47 25.75 -1.53
CA GLY A 338 1.64 26.83 -2.52
C GLY A 338 0.41 27.74 -2.69
N ASP A 339 -0.66 27.55 -1.91
CA ASP A 339 -1.89 28.35 -1.95
C ASP A 339 -1.96 29.33 -0.77
N VAL A 340 -2.20 30.62 -1.05
CA VAL A 340 -2.38 31.67 -0.03
C VAL A 340 -3.81 31.76 0.51
N ARG A 341 -4.77 31.04 -0.10
CA ARG A 341 -6.17 31.03 0.29
C ARG A 341 -6.43 30.68 1.76
N PRO A 342 -5.72 29.71 2.39
CA PRO A 342 -5.93 29.43 3.81
C PRO A 342 -5.59 30.64 4.69
N ILE A 343 -4.55 31.40 4.33
CA ILE A 343 -4.16 32.63 5.02
C ILE A 343 -5.27 33.68 4.91
N THR A 344 -5.72 33.95 3.69
CA THR A 344 -6.72 35.00 3.43
C THR A 344 -8.08 34.67 4.05
N GLU A 345 -8.51 33.40 4.00
CA GLU A 345 -9.74 32.94 4.62
C GLU A 345 -9.70 33.02 6.15
N LYS A 346 -8.59 32.60 6.78
CA LYS A 346 -8.46 32.66 8.25
C LYS A 346 -8.32 34.09 8.75
N ALA A 347 -7.59 34.95 8.05
CA ALA A 347 -7.50 36.38 8.37
C ALA A 347 -8.89 37.05 8.28
N ALA A 348 -9.65 36.76 7.22
CA ALA A 348 -11.01 37.29 7.07
C ALA A 348 -11.97 36.80 8.16
N ASP A 349 -11.95 35.50 8.48
CA ASP A 349 -12.81 34.94 9.54
C ASP A 349 -12.46 35.54 10.91
N ALA A 350 -11.18 35.79 11.18
CA ALA A 350 -10.74 36.41 12.42
C ALA A 350 -11.21 37.87 12.57
N VAL A 351 -11.10 38.66 11.49
CA VAL A 351 -11.57 40.07 11.49
C VAL A 351 -13.09 40.14 11.62
N LEU A 352 -13.83 39.29 10.89
CA LEU A 352 -15.30 39.22 11.01
C LEU A 352 -15.74 38.81 12.41
N ARG A 353 -15.00 37.89 13.05
CA ARG A 353 -15.25 37.49 14.44
C ARG A 353 -14.95 38.62 15.42
N LEU A 354 -13.85 39.35 15.23
CA LEU A 354 -13.53 40.53 16.02
C LEU A 354 -14.65 41.58 15.93
N ALA A 355 -15.13 41.90 14.73
CA ALA A 355 -16.25 42.82 14.54
C ALA A 355 -17.51 42.34 15.29
N THR A 356 -17.83 41.04 15.23
CA THR A 356 -18.96 40.45 15.96
C THR A 356 -18.79 40.56 17.47
N MET A 357 -17.57 40.40 17.99
CA MET A 357 -17.27 40.55 19.42
C MET A 357 -17.35 42.02 19.87
N LEU A 358 -16.87 42.94 19.04
CA LEU A 358 -16.98 44.38 19.31
C LEU A 358 -18.42 44.86 19.32
N ASN A 359 -19.29 44.32 18.47
CA ASN A 359 -20.72 44.61 18.51
C ASN A 359 -21.58 43.44 18.01
N PRO A 360 -22.18 42.64 18.91
CA PRO A 360 -23.00 41.48 18.55
C PRO A 360 -24.30 41.83 17.79
N SER A 361 -24.74 43.09 17.85
CA SER A 361 -25.96 43.56 17.18
C SER A 361 -25.73 43.78 15.68
N VAL A 362 -24.49 44.00 15.26
CA VAL A 362 -24.13 44.13 13.84
C VAL A 362 -24.02 42.74 13.22
N ARG A 363 -24.95 42.40 12.33
CA ARG A 363 -24.97 41.10 11.64
C ARG A 363 -24.49 41.24 10.20
N HIS A 364 -23.48 40.44 9.85
CA HIS A 364 -23.03 40.30 8.47
C HIS A 364 -23.57 39.01 7.84
N PRO A 365 -24.05 39.05 6.58
CA PRO A 365 -24.51 37.86 5.88
C PRO A 365 -23.36 36.85 5.70
N LYS A 366 -23.56 35.60 6.13
CA LYS A 366 -22.53 34.56 6.11
C LYS A 366 -22.37 34.01 4.69
N LEU A 367 -21.25 34.31 4.05
CA LEU A 367 -20.88 33.70 2.76
C LEU A 367 -19.87 32.56 2.96
N ALA A 368 -19.82 31.63 2.00
CA ALA A 368 -18.91 30.50 2.03
C ALA A 368 -17.42 30.91 1.93
N ASN A 369 -17.13 32.03 1.25
CA ASN A 369 -15.78 32.58 1.11
C ASN A 369 -15.68 33.88 1.95
N ARG A 370 -14.94 33.81 3.06
CA ARG A 370 -14.86 34.89 4.04
C ARG A 370 -14.08 36.08 3.51
N PHE A 371 -13.04 35.81 2.73
CA PHE A 371 -12.22 36.86 2.12
C PHE A 371 -13.06 37.75 1.19
N ARG A 372 -13.84 37.14 0.29
CA ARG A 372 -14.78 37.83 -0.60
C ARG A 372 -15.90 38.52 0.17
N GLN A 373 -16.36 37.93 1.27
CA GLN A 373 -17.36 38.55 2.13
C GLN A 373 -16.85 39.90 2.67
N LEU A 374 -15.65 39.91 3.25
CA LEU A 374 -15.04 41.11 3.81
C LEU A 374 -14.76 42.15 2.71
N GLY A 375 -14.30 41.71 1.54
CA GLY A 375 -14.11 42.58 0.38
C GLY A 375 -15.37 43.33 -0.06
N ARG A 376 -16.54 42.67 -0.04
CA ARG A 376 -17.84 43.31 -0.32
C ARG A 376 -18.26 44.28 0.77
N LEU A 377 -18.06 43.92 2.05
CA LEU A 377 -18.43 44.79 3.18
C LEU A 377 -17.63 46.10 3.20
N LEU A 378 -16.42 46.10 2.63
CA LEU A 378 -15.54 47.26 2.55
C LEU A 378 -15.44 47.85 1.14
N GLU A 379 -16.36 47.52 0.22
CA GLU A 379 -16.25 47.93 -1.19
C GLU A 379 -16.28 49.46 -1.38
N HIS A 380 -16.92 50.18 -0.44
CA HIS A 380 -16.98 51.64 -0.43
C HIS A 380 -15.94 52.31 0.50
N ASP A 381 -15.09 51.53 1.18
CA ASP A 381 -13.98 52.02 2.00
C ASP A 381 -12.64 51.44 1.51
N ALA A 382 -12.15 52.03 0.42
CA ALA A 382 -10.91 51.60 -0.22
C ALA A 382 -9.68 51.70 0.70
N ALA A 383 -9.70 52.60 1.70
CA ALA A 383 -8.59 52.76 2.63
C ALA A 383 -8.52 51.57 3.59
N THR A 384 -9.64 51.18 4.17
CA THR A 384 -9.71 50.02 5.07
C THR A 384 -9.53 48.70 4.33
N LEU A 385 -10.08 48.57 3.12
CA LEU A 385 -9.85 47.39 2.28
C LEU A 385 -8.35 47.19 1.97
N ARG A 386 -7.61 48.27 1.69
CA ARG A 386 -6.14 48.22 1.53
C ARG A 386 -5.43 47.75 2.80
N ARG A 387 -5.86 48.20 3.98
CA ARG A 387 -5.29 47.75 5.27
C ARG A 387 -5.51 46.24 5.46
N PHE A 388 -6.68 45.74 5.11
CA PHE A 388 -6.96 44.30 5.15
C PHE A 388 -6.10 43.50 4.18
N HIS A 389 -5.93 43.96 2.94
CA HIS A 389 -5.01 43.30 1.99
C HIS A 389 -3.55 43.32 2.48
N LEU A 390 -3.10 44.42 3.08
CA LEU A 390 -1.76 44.51 3.68
C LEU A 390 -1.59 43.53 4.84
N LEU A 391 -2.61 43.35 5.68
CA LEU A 391 -2.59 42.32 6.73
C LEU A 391 -2.36 40.93 6.13
N CYS A 392 -3.15 40.56 5.11
CA CYS A 392 -3.00 39.27 4.42
C CYS A 392 -1.61 39.11 3.78
N LEU A 393 -1.10 40.15 3.11
CA LEU A 393 0.23 40.14 2.49
C LEU A 393 1.35 39.96 3.51
N LYS A 394 1.31 40.68 4.64
CA LYS A 394 2.32 40.53 5.70
C LYS A 394 2.33 39.12 6.28
N VAL A 395 1.16 38.54 6.51
CA VAL A 395 1.06 37.16 7.00
C VAL A 395 1.60 36.16 5.96
N ALA A 396 1.27 36.36 4.68
CA ALA A 396 1.79 35.53 3.58
C ALA A 396 3.30 35.67 3.36
N ALA A 397 3.86 36.85 3.64
CA ALA A 397 5.30 37.12 3.60
C ALA A 397 6.07 36.56 4.82
N GLY A 398 5.37 35.91 5.76
CA GLY A 398 6.00 35.32 6.95
C GLY A 398 6.29 36.33 8.07
N GLU A 399 5.75 37.55 8.01
CA GLU A 399 5.96 38.60 9.00
C GLU A 399 5.10 38.43 10.27
N LEU A 400 4.63 37.22 10.57
CA LEU A 400 3.77 36.99 11.74
C LEU A 400 4.46 37.48 13.03
N PRO A 401 3.72 38.16 13.93
CA PRO A 401 4.24 38.56 15.23
C PRO A 401 4.81 37.37 16.00
N THR A 402 6.05 37.50 16.47
CA THR A 402 6.80 36.44 17.16
C THR A 402 6.81 36.58 18.68
N ASN A 403 6.38 37.73 19.20
CA ASN A 403 6.29 38.02 20.62
C ASN A 403 5.19 39.06 20.91
N ALA A 404 4.82 39.19 22.18
CA ALA A 404 3.80 40.14 22.64
C ALA A 404 4.09 41.59 22.22
N ARG A 405 5.36 42.01 22.18
CA ARG A 405 5.75 43.39 21.82
C ARG A 405 5.44 43.68 20.35
N VAL A 406 5.79 42.78 19.44
CA VAL A 406 5.45 42.90 18.00
C VAL A 406 3.94 42.81 17.81
N TRP A 407 3.25 41.96 18.58
CA TRP A 407 1.79 41.86 18.52
C TRP A 407 1.08 43.18 18.84
N GLN A 408 1.59 43.97 19.80
CA GLN A 408 0.99 45.28 20.12
C GLN A 408 0.92 46.22 18.92
N SER A 409 1.92 46.22 18.02
CA SER A 409 1.90 47.08 16.84
C SER A 409 0.90 46.62 15.78
N TRP A 410 0.48 45.35 15.82
CA TRP A 410 -0.50 44.77 14.91
C TRP A 410 -1.95 44.95 15.39
N LYS A 411 -2.17 45.11 16.70
CA LYS A 411 -3.53 45.24 17.25
C LYS A 411 -4.31 46.38 16.62
N LYS A 412 -3.76 47.59 16.60
CA LYS A 412 -4.47 48.79 16.13
C LYS A 412 -4.92 48.68 14.66
N PRO A 413 -4.05 48.34 13.68
CA PRO A 413 -4.48 48.12 12.31
C PRO A 413 -5.62 47.11 12.15
N ILE A 414 -5.60 46.03 12.94
CA ILE A 414 -6.61 44.96 12.87
C ILE A 414 -7.93 45.42 13.50
N THR A 415 -7.87 46.11 14.64
CA THR A 415 -9.04 46.71 15.28
C THR A 415 -9.68 47.76 14.37
N ASP A 416 -8.90 48.62 13.73
CA ASP A 416 -9.42 49.63 12.79
C ASP A 416 -10.24 48.99 11.65
N ILE A 417 -9.77 47.86 11.11
CA ILE A 417 -10.51 47.10 10.07
C ILE A 417 -11.83 46.57 10.64
N ALA A 418 -11.80 45.97 11.84
CA ALA A 418 -12.99 45.41 12.46
C ALA A 418 -14.01 46.49 12.86
N THR A 419 -13.56 47.65 13.33
CA THR A 419 -14.43 48.78 13.70
C THR A 419 -15.11 49.39 12.46
N ALA A 420 -14.42 49.45 11.31
CA ALA A 420 -15.04 49.92 10.07
C ALA A 420 -16.25 49.05 9.65
N LEU A 421 -16.21 47.74 9.95
CA LEU A 421 -17.33 46.83 9.69
C LEU A 421 -18.56 47.13 10.57
N LEU A 422 -18.43 47.91 11.64
CA LEU A 422 -19.56 48.28 12.49
C LEU A 422 -20.42 49.41 11.92
N ALA A 423 -20.01 50.02 10.79
CA ALA A 423 -20.75 51.10 10.11
C ALA A 423 -21.15 52.26 11.05
N GLY A 424 -20.26 52.64 11.98
CA GLY A 424 -20.48 53.73 12.93
C GLY A 424 -21.18 53.34 14.24
N ALA A 425 -21.55 52.06 14.42
CA ALA A 425 -22.07 51.57 15.70
C ALA A 425 -20.98 51.56 16.79
N ALA A 426 -21.39 51.70 18.05
CA ALA A 426 -20.49 51.67 19.20
C ALA A 426 -19.74 50.32 19.30
N ALA A 427 -18.44 50.38 19.61
CA ALA A 427 -17.60 49.20 19.81
C ALA A 427 -17.42 48.91 21.31
N GLY A 428 -17.59 47.65 21.69
CA GLY A 428 -17.26 47.11 23.02
C GLY A 428 -15.81 46.64 23.12
N SER A 429 -15.53 45.73 24.05
CA SER A 429 -14.21 45.11 24.25
C SER A 429 -14.12 43.73 23.60
N ALA A 430 -12.93 43.40 23.11
CA ALA A 430 -12.55 42.06 22.66
C ALA A 430 -11.14 41.70 23.17
N ASP A 431 -10.80 42.14 24.39
CA ASP A 431 -9.43 42.09 24.92
C ASP A 431 -8.88 40.67 25.01
N GLU A 432 -9.71 39.69 25.40
CA GLU A 432 -9.33 38.27 25.44
C GLU A 432 -9.03 37.72 24.04
N PHE A 433 -9.84 38.05 23.03
CA PHE A 433 -9.61 37.62 21.64
C PHE A 433 -8.37 38.28 21.05
N MET A 434 -8.05 39.51 21.49
CA MET A 434 -6.88 40.28 21.08
C MET A 434 -5.67 40.04 22.00
N ALA A 435 -5.75 39.12 22.97
CA ALA A 435 -4.62 38.79 23.84
C ALA A 435 -3.49 38.14 23.04
N TRP A 436 -2.25 38.35 23.50
CA TRP A 436 -1.13 37.56 22.99
C TRP A 436 -1.25 36.14 23.53
N ASP A 437 -0.87 35.18 22.69
CA ASP A 437 -0.89 33.76 23.01
C ASP A 437 0.54 33.22 22.96
N ASP A 438 1.08 32.94 24.15
CA ASP A 438 2.45 32.46 24.39
C ASP A 438 2.65 30.99 24.01
N GLU A 439 1.60 30.19 23.80
CA GLU A 439 1.72 28.75 23.52
C GLU A 439 2.47 28.43 22.21
N LEU A 440 2.77 29.44 21.38
CA LEU A 440 3.43 29.28 20.08
C LEU A 440 4.48 30.38 19.80
N GLY A 441 5.18 30.83 20.83
CA GLY A 441 6.28 31.79 20.77
C GLY A 441 7.63 31.22 20.31
N ALA A 442 7.69 30.40 19.26
CA ALA A 442 8.93 30.11 18.55
C ALA A 442 8.63 29.62 17.13
N VAL A 443 9.19 30.31 16.15
CA VAL A 443 9.12 30.01 14.70
C VAL A 443 9.71 28.62 14.36
N GLY A 444 10.23 27.87 15.34
CA GLY A 444 10.74 26.49 15.20
C GLY A 444 9.67 25.39 15.09
N ALA A 445 8.39 25.67 15.41
CA ALA A 445 7.32 24.66 15.37
C ALA A 445 6.51 24.64 14.04
N LEU A 446 6.96 25.37 13.00
CA LEU A 446 6.27 25.45 11.71
C LEU A 446 6.55 24.28 10.75
N ALA A 447 7.14 23.17 11.24
CA ALA A 447 7.60 22.09 10.38
C ALA A 447 6.60 20.93 10.17
N THR A 448 5.37 20.97 10.71
CA THR A 448 4.41 19.88 10.43
C THR A 448 2.96 20.37 10.36
N PRO A 449 2.21 20.05 9.28
CA PRO A 449 0.85 20.53 9.09
C PRO A 449 -0.12 19.81 10.04
N GLY A 450 -0.62 20.49 11.07
CA GLY A 450 -1.70 20.00 11.93
C GLY A 450 -1.33 18.84 12.87
N ASN A 451 -2.35 18.16 13.40
CA ASN A 451 -2.19 16.96 14.26
C ASN A 451 -1.74 15.73 13.44
N ILE A 452 -0.65 15.87 12.71
CA ILE A 452 -0.06 14.82 11.87
C ILE A 452 1.35 14.52 12.39
N PHE A 453 1.51 13.36 13.01
CA PHE A 453 2.82 12.86 13.42
C PHE A 453 3.51 12.22 12.21
N SER A 454 4.70 12.69 11.86
CA SER A 454 5.45 12.22 10.68
C SER A 454 6.70 11.44 11.10
N TYR A 455 6.91 10.26 10.52
CA TYR A 455 8.08 9.42 10.84
C TYR A 455 8.70 8.74 9.60
N PRO A 456 10.04 8.79 9.44
CA PRO A 456 10.97 9.67 10.16
C PRO A 456 10.60 11.15 9.95
N SER A 457 11.15 12.06 10.77
CA SER A 457 10.83 13.49 10.68
C SER A 457 11.30 14.15 9.37
N VAL A 458 12.37 13.61 8.77
CA VAL A 458 12.91 13.98 7.46
C VAL A 458 12.54 12.87 6.47
N GLU A 459 11.94 13.23 5.34
CA GLU A 459 11.40 12.29 4.33
C GLU A 459 10.47 11.23 4.94
N PRO A 460 9.29 11.65 5.45
CA PRO A 460 8.43 10.77 6.22
C PRO A 460 7.90 9.61 5.40
N ALA A 461 8.18 8.40 5.87
CA ALA A 461 7.65 7.17 5.32
C ALA A 461 6.18 6.96 5.71
N VAL A 462 5.76 7.52 6.85
CA VAL A 462 4.40 7.44 7.37
C VAL A 462 3.99 8.78 7.96
N ARG A 463 2.73 9.18 7.70
CA ARG A 463 2.08 10.35 8.32
C ARG A 463 0.84 9.88 9.06
N ILE A 464 0.81 10.09 10.37
CA ILE A 464 -0.21 9.58 11.29
C ILE A 464 -1.09 10.73 11.75
N LYS A 465 -2.37 10.69 11.39
CA LYS A 465 -3.39 11.62 11.90
C LYS A 465 -3.68 11.28 13.36
N VAL A 466 -3.31 12.19 14.26
CA VAL A 466 -3.53 12.05 15.70
C VAL A 466 -4.82 12.79 16.09
N GLY A 467 -5.69 12.18 16.90
CA GLY A 467 -6.96 12.81 17.23
C GLY A 467 -7.90 12.03 18.13
N SER A 468 -9.18 12.41 18.14
CA SER A 468 -10.21 11.65 18.84
C SER A 468 -10.77 10.52 17.97
N ILE A 469 -11.31 9.46 18.59
CA ILE A 469 -12.01 8.38 17.87
C ILE A 469 -13.14 8.92 16.97
N HIS A 470 -13.77 10.05 17.33
CA HIS A 470 -14.85 10.64 16.53
C HIS A 470 -14.33 11.32 15.25
N SER A 471 -13.08 11.81 15.25
CA SER A 471 -12.45 12.51 14.12
C SER A 471 -12.14 11.62 12.91
N VAL A 472 -12.31 10.31 13.08
CA VAL A 472 -12.02 9.28 12.07
C VAL A 472 -13.26 8.46 11.70
N LYS A 473 -14.47 8.96 12.01
CA LYS A 473 -15.73 8.35 11.58
C LYS A 473 -15.97 8.62 10.08
N GLY A 474 -16.45 7.63 9.33
CA GLY A 474 -16.51 7.64 7.87
C GLY A 474 -15.24 7.20 7.12
N GLU A 475 -14.04 7.34 7.70
CA GLU A 475 -12.75 7.00 7.06
C GLU A 475 -12.39 5.49 7.13
N THR A 476 -11.69 4.96 6.12
CA THR A 476 -11.05 3.63 6.13
C THR A 476 -9.54 3.82 6.30
N HIS A 477 -8.92 3.11 7.24
CA HIS A 477 -7.50 3.28 7.55
C HIS A 477 -6.69 2.08 7.08
N LEU A 478 -5.42 2.31 6.82
CA LEU A 478 -4.44 1.23 6.65
C LEU A 478 -4.06 0.66 8.02
N ALA A 479 -3.73 1.55 8.96
CA ALA A 479 -3.47 1.18 10.36
C ALA A 479 -4.10 2.16 11.35
N THR A 480 -4.50 1.65 12.52
CA THR A 480 -5.04 2.45 13.62
C THR A 480 -4.38 2.06 14.93
N LEU A 481 -3.76 3.03 15.59
CA LEU A 481 -3.33 2.95 16.99
C LEU A 481 -4.41 3.55 17.88
N VAL A 482 -4.88 2.81 18.88
CA VAL A 482 -5.85 3.30 19.87
C VAL A 482 -5.13 3.51 21.19
N PHE A 483 -5.09 4.75 21.66
CA PHE A 483 -4.52 5.12 22.95
C PHE A 483 -5.51 4.82 24.08
N ASP A 484 -5.02 4.26 25.18
CA ASP A 484 -5.81 4.15 26.40
C ASP A 484 -5.92 5.52 27.09
N THR A 485 -7.13 6.07 27.06
CA THR A 485 -7.43 7.36 27.70
C THR A 485 -8.27 7.13 28.95
N HIS A 486 -8.16 7.98 29.97
CA HIS A 486 -8.74 7.75 31.29
C HIS A 486 -9.79 8.83 31.67
N TYR A 487 -11.05 8.41 31.88
CA TYR A 487 -12.11 9.25 32.46
C TYR A 487 -13.00 8.41 33.37
N LYS A 488 -12.84 8.57 34.69
CA LYS A 488 -13.48 7.71 35.70
C LYS A 488 -13.19 6.22 35.41
N GLY A 489 -11.93 5.92 35.07
CA GLY A 489 -11.44 4.60 34.65
C GLY A 489 -10.85 4.58 33.23
N SER A 490 -10.00 3.58 32.96
CA SER A 490 -9.41 3.28 31.65
C SER A 490 -10.48 2.96 30.62
N HIS A 491 -10.39 3.57 29.43
CA HIS A 491 -11.35 3.34 28.36
C HIS A 491 -11.15 1.98 27.68
N LEU A 492 -9.90 1.54 27.50
CA LEU A 492 -9.62 0.23 26.90
C LEU A 492 -9.80 -0.91 27.91
N THR A 493 -9.53 -0.70 29.19
CA THR A 493 -9.79 -1.72 30.23
C THR A 493 -11.27 -2.04 30.35
N ARG A 494 -12.17 -1.09 30.06
CA ARG A 494 -13.62 -1.35 30.01
C ARG A 494 -14.01 -2.40 28.97
N ILE A 495 -13.23 -2.60 27.91
CA ILE A 495 -13.52 -3.58 26.86
C ILE A 495 -12.66 -4.85 26.96
N LYS A 496 -11.91 -5.02 28.05
CA LYS A 496 -11.00 -6.13 28.32
C LYS A 496 -11.63 -7.51 28.14
N ASP A 497 -12.85 -7.70 28.65
CA ASP A 497 -13.58 -8.97 28.53
C ASP A 497 -13.88 -9.36 27.08
N TRP A 498 -14.02 -8.39 26.17
CA TRP A 498 -14.23 -8.65 24.74
C TRP A 498 -12.92 -8.94 24.01
N LEU A 499 -11.83 -8.27 24.41
CA LEU A 499 -10.50 -8.53 23.87
C LEU A 499 -10.04 -9.96 24.20
N THR A 500 -10.22 -10.39 25.45
CA THR A 500 -9.91 -11.74 25.94
C THR A 500 -10.92 -12.79 25.46
N GLY A 501 -12.09 -12.38 24.96
CA GLY A 501 -13.14 -13.28 24.49
C GLY A 501 -14.04 -13.85 25.59
N ALA A 502 -13.89 -13.41 26.84
CA ALA A 502 -14.79 -13.75 27.95
C ALA A 502 -16.23 -13.26 27.71
N ARG A 503 -16.41 -12.21 26.90
CA ARG A 503 -17.72 -11.70 26.46
C ARG A 503 -17.79 -11.54 24.95
N SER A 504 -18.99 -11.67 24.40
CA SER A 504 -19.34 -11.36 23.02
C SER A 504 -20.68 -10.63 22.94
N GLY A 505 -20.90 -9.85 21.88
CA GLY A 505 -22.14 -9.09 21.70
C GLY A 505 -22.38 -7.99 22.73
N LEU A 506 -23.63 -7.52 22.81
CA LEU A 506 -24.07 -6.38 23.63
C LEU A 506 -24.90 -6.78 24.87
N THR A 507 -24.97 -8.07 25.21
CA THR A 507 -25.85 -8.62 26.23
C THR A 507 -25.59 -8.03 27.61
N ALA A 508 -26.66 -7.49 28.23
CA ALA A 508 -26.76 -7.03 29.63
C ALA A 508 -25.74 -5.99 30.17
N ASN A 509 -25.29 -5.04 29.35
CA ASN A 509 -24.31 -4.02 29.79
C ASN A 509 -24.92 -2.68 30.21
N LYS A 510 -24.34 -2.07 31.25
CA LYS A 510 -24.62 -0.69 31.70
C LYS A 510 -24.53 0.30 30.51
N PRO A 511 -25.35 1.37 30.45
CA PRO A 511 -25.35 2.33 29.33
C PRO A 511 -23.98 2.90 28.97
N GLU A 512 -23.15 3.17 29.99
CA GLU A 512 -21.78 3.69 29.83
C GLU A 512 -20.86 2.70 29.09
N LEU A 513 -21.00 1.42 29.39
CA LEU A 513 -20.21 0.35 28.76
C LEU A 513 -20.61 0.15 27.29
N ARG A 514 -21.91 0.26 26.98
CA ARG A 514 -22.41 0.27 25.59
C ARG A 514 -21.82 1.44 24.79
N LYS A 515 -21.72 2.63 25.39
CA LYS A 515 -21.08 3.79 24.75
C LYS A 515 -19.60 3.51 24.46
N SER A 516 -18.86 2.97 25.43
CA SER A 516 -17.45 2.60 25.26
C SER A 516 -17.26 1.57 24.16
N LEU A 517 -18.08 0.51 24.13
CA LEU A 517 -18.02 -0.53 23.09
C LEU A 517 -18.28 0.04 21.70
N LYS A 518 -19.30 0.89 21.53
CA LYS A 518 -19.59 1.54 20.24
C LYS A 518 -18.42 2.41 19.78
N GLN A 519 -17.81 3.17 20.69
CA GLN A 519 -16.65 4.01 20.38
C GLN A 519 -15.45 3.18 19.95
N HIS A 520 -15.08 2.16 20.72
CA HIS A 520 -13.93 1.32 20.37
C HIS A 520 -14.19 0.47 19.14
N TYR A 521 -15.43 -0.02 18.93
CA TYR A 521 -15.83 -0.67 17.69
C TYR A 521 -15.50 0.22 16.49
N VAL A 522 -15.87 1.50 16.54
CA VAL A 522 -15.52 2.46 15.48
C VAL A 522 -14.00 2.53 15.29
N ALA A 523 -13.18 2.54 16.34
CA ALA A 523 -11.73 2.65 16.19
C ALA A 523 -11.07 1.36 15.65
N VAL A 524 -11.46 0.19 16.19
CA VAL A 524 -10.80 -1.10 15.88
C VAL A 524 -11.29 -1.75 14.58
N THR A 525 -12.37 -1.26 13.98
CA THR A 525 -12.90 -1.79 12.71
C THR A 525 -12.56 -0.96 11.48
N ARG A 526 -11.88 0.19 11.64
CA ARG A 526 -11.38 0.98 10.49
C ARG A 526 -10.12 0.44 9.83
N PRO A 527 -9.13 -0.10 10.56
CA PRO A 527 -7.90 -0.52 9.92
C PRO A 527 -8.13 -1.78 9.09
N SER A 528 -7.65 -1.78 7.86
CA SER A 528 -7.64 -2.95 6.99
C SER A 528 -6.46 -3.88 7.24
N HIS A 529 -5.34 -3.36 7.78
CA HIS A 529 -4.10 -4.13 7.95
C HIS A 529 -3.70 -4.27 9.42
N LEU A 530 -3.61 -3.16 10.16
CA LEU A 530 -3.03 -3.16 11.51
C LEU A 530 -3.88 -2.40 12.51
N VAL A 531 -4.29 -3.09 13.58
CA VAL A 531 -4.85 -2.47 14.78
C VAL A 531 -3.87 -2.61 15.94
N CYS A 532 -3.57 -1.50 16.61
CA CYS A 532 -2.72 -1.48 17.79
C CYS A 532 -3.50 -0.88 18.96
N LEU A 533 -3.34 -1.43 20.15
CA LEU A 533 -3.90 -0.88 21.39
C LEU A 533 -2.74 -0.53 22.33
N ALA A 534 -2.59 0.75 22.68
CA ALA A 534 -1.60 1.20 23.65
C ALA A 534 -2.24 1.30 25.03
N MET A 535 -1.93 0.34 25.90
CA MET A 535 -2.49 0.22 27.25
C MET A 535 -1.35 0.22 28.29
N ARG A 536 -1.67 0.58 29.53
CA ARG A 536 -0.70 0.45 30.63
C ARG A 536 -0.31 -1.01 30.83
N SER A 537 0.94 -1.24 31.21
CA SER A 537 1.48 -2.60 31.41
C SER A 537 0.79 -3.38 32.54
N ASP A 538 0.14 -2.68 33.48
CA ASP A 538 -0.63 -3.24 34.58
C ASP A 538 -2.10 -3.53 34.24
N ALA A 539 -2.55 -3.27 33.00
CA ALA A 539 -3.95 -3.44 32.62
C ALA A 539 -4.39 -4.93 32.50
N PHE A 540 -3.44 -5.83 32.25
CA PHE A 540 -3.67 -7.27 32.10
C PHE A 540 -2.79 -8.08 33.05
N THR A 541 -3.37 -9.13 33.62
CA THR A 541 -2.63 -10.17 34.33
C THR A 541 -1.95 -11.11 33.33
N ASP A 542 -0.93 -11.85 33.76
CA ASP A 542 -0.22 -12.81 32.90
C ASP A 542 -1.16 -13.86 32.30
N ALA A 543 -2.16 -14.33 33.06
CA ALA A 543 -3.18 -15.26 32.57
C ALA A 543 -4.01 -14.67 31.42
N GLU A 544 -4.36 -13.38 31.49
CA GLU A 544 -5.13 -12.71 30.45
C GLU A 544 -4.27 -12.38 29.22
N LEU A 545 -2.98 -12.12 29.40
CA LEU A 545 -2.03 -11.97 28.28
C LEU A 545 -1.93 -13.26 27.47
N VAL A 546 -1.97 -14.43 28.12
CA VAL A 546 -2.03 -15.73 27.42
C VAL A 546 -3.30 -15.85 26.58
N LEU A 547 -4.46 -15.43 27.11
CA LEU A 547 -5.72 -15.43 26.36
C LEU A 547 -5.68 -14.49 25.15
N LEU A 548 -5.06 -13.32 25.28
CA LEU A 548 -4.89 -12.39 24.15
C LEU A 548 -4.02 -13.00 23.05
N ARG A 549 -2.91 -13.66 23.40
CA ARG A 549 -2.04 -14.34 22.42
C ARG A 549 -2.73 -15.48 21.71
N ALA A 550 -3.51 -16.28 22.43
CA ALA A 550 -4.34 -17.33 21.84
C ALA A 550 -5.36 -16.77 20.82
N ARG A 551 -5.65 -15.47 20.88
CA ARG A 551 -6.50 -14.72 19.95
C ARG A 551 -5.70 -13.88 18.95
N ASN A 552 -4.42 -14.23 18.74
CA ASN A 552 -3.49 -13.63 17.78
C ASN A 552 -3.10 -12.17 18.05
N TRP A 553 -3.21 -11.70 19.30
CA TRP A 553 -2.61 -10.41 19.68
C TRP A 553 -1.10 -10.57 19.90
N ASN A 554 -0.30 -9.75 19.22
CA ASN A 554 1.11 -9.59 19.53
C ASN A 554 1.26 -8.61 20.70
N ILE A 555 2.04 -8.99 21.71
CA ILE A 555 2.18 -8.24 22.96
C ILE A 555 3.64 -7.80 23.09
N GLY A 556 3.86 -6.50 23.27
CA GLY A 556 5.18 -5.95 23.49
C GLY A 556 5.14 -4.81 24.51
N ASP A 557 6.22 -4.67 25.26
CA ASP A 557 6.43 -3.56 26.19
C ASP A 557 7.21 -2.45 25.49
N ILE A 558 6.91 -1.20 25.83
CA ILE A 558 7.66 -0.05 25.32
C ILE A 558 8.79 0.26 26.30
N ALA A 559 10.03 0.07 25.87
CA ALA A 559 11.23 0.39 26.64
C ALA A 559 12.23 1.13 25.74
N ASN A 560 12.81 2.23 26.22
CA ASN A 560 13.80 3.04 25.48
C ASN A 560 13.35 3.42 24.05
N HIS A 561 12.08 3.84 23.88
CA HIS A 561 11.47 4.16 22.58
C HIS A 561 11.44 3.00 21.57
N GLN A 562 11.59 1.76 22.02
CA GLN A 562 11.49 0.55 21.20
C GLN A 562 10.45 -0.41 21.78
N ILE A 563 9.90 -1.26 20.91
CA ILE A 563 8.98 -2.33 21.33
C ILE A 563 9.81 -3.58 21.61
N VAL A 564 9.78 -4.04 22.85
CA VAL A 564 10.32 -5.32 23.28
C VAL A 564 9.18 -6.34 23.27
N TRP A 565 9.16 -7.21 22.26
CA TRP A 565 8.12 -8.22 22.12
C TRP A 565 8.23 -9.27 23.22
N ARG A 566 7.13 -9.55 23.92
CA ARG A 566 7.08 -10.62 24.89
C ARG A 566 6.96 -11.96 24.16
N PRO A 567 7.78 -12.97 24.51
CA PRO A 567 7.79 -14.28 23.85
C PRO A 567 6.49 -15.05 24.00
#